data_AF-A0A9D6J003-F1
#
_entry.id   AF-A0A9D6J003-F1
#
_cell.length_a   1.000
_cell.length_b   1.000
_cell.length_c   1.000
_cell.angle_alpha   90.00
_cell.angle_beta   90.00
_cell.angle_gamma   90.00
#
_symmetry.space_group_name_H-M   'P 1'
#
loop_
_entity.id
_entity.type
_entity.pdbx_description
1 polymer ?
#
loop_
_entity_poly.entity_id
_entity_poly.type
_entity_poly.pdbx_seq_one_letter_code
_entity_poly.pdbx_strand_id
1 'polypeptide(L)' 'MDEKELLKRITVNPEIFGGKPIIRGMRISVELVVSLLAQGDTVEGILADYPDLTREDIQACLAYAHAVIANDSLDAVQVG' A
#
# COMPACT_ATOMS: atom_id res chain seq x y z
N MET A 1 -0.56 -12.26 8.98
CA MET A 1 -1.42 -11.10 9.33
C MET A 1 -2.74 -11.28 8.58
N ASP A 2 -3.87 -10.88 9.15
CA ASP A 2 -5.12 -10.88 8.38
C ASP A 2 -5.21 -9.62 7.48
N GLU A 3 -6.15 -9.63 6.54
CA GLU A 3 -6.33 -8.56 5.56
C GLU A 3 -6.68 -7.22 6.23
N LYS A 4 -7.46 -7.24 7.31
CA LYS A 4 -7.86 -6.03 8.02
C LYS A 4 -6.67 -5.32 8.67
N GLU A 5 -5.76 -6.07 9.27
CA GLU A 5 -4.51 -5.53 9.81
C GLU A 5 -3.55 -5.04 8.70
N LEU A 6 -3.60 -5.64 7.50
CA LEU A 6 -2.84 -5.14 6.35
C LEU A 6 -3.38 -3.78 5.90
N LEU A 7 -4.70 -3.64 5.78
CA LEU A 7 -5.34 -2.40 5.33
C LEU A 7 -5.08 -1.20 6.26
N LYS A 8 -4.92 -1.42 7.57
CA LYS A 8 -4.51 -0.38 8.53
C LYS A 8 -3.13 0.22 8.23
N ARG A 9 -2.30 -0.46 7.43
CA ARG A 9 -1.01 0.06 6.97
C ARG A 9 -1.15 1.07 5.85
N ILE A 10 -2.33 1.20 5.24
CA ILE A 10 -2.62 2.16 4.20
C ILE A 10 -3.38 3.35 4.80
N THR A 11 -2.92 4.54 4.44
CA THR A 11 -3.51 5.82 4.83
C THR A 11 -3.89 6.61 3.60
N VAL A 12 -4.92 7.43 3.72
CA VAL A 12 -5.33 8.42 2.72
C VAL A 12 -5.26 9.78 3.38
N ASN A 13 -4.53 10.71 2.77
CA ASN A 13 -4.47 12.10 3.23
C ASN A 13 -4.73 13.02 2.02
N PRO A 14 -5.79 13.84 2.03
CA PRO A 14 -6.13 14.75 0.92
C PRO A 14 -5.01 15.74 0.55
N GLU A 15 -4.16 16.12 1.50
CA GLU A 15 -3.02 17.03 1.30
C GLU A 15 -1.82 16.34 0.66
N ILE A 16 -1.78 15.01 0.64
CA ILE A 16 -0.70 14.21 0.06
C ILE A 16 -1.18 13.55 -1.23
N PHE A 17 -0.57 13.90 -2.37
CA PHE A 17 -0.94 13.38 -3.69
C PHE A 17 -2.45 13.47 -4.00
N GLY A 18 -3.15 14.46 -3.45
CA GLY A 18 -4.58 14.65 -3.68
C GLY A 18 -5.47 13.53 -3.11
N GLY A 19 -5.07 12.88 -2.01
CA GLY A 19 -5.84 11.78 -1.41
C GLY A 19 -5.53 10.40 -2.00
N LYS A 20 -4.41 10.25 -2.70
CA LYS A 20 -3.97 8.94 -3.17
C LYS A 20 -3.64 8.04 -1.97
N PRO A 21 -4.01 6.75 -1.99
CA PRO A 21 -3.61 5.79 -0.95
C PRO A 21 -2.09 5.65 -0.88
N ILE A 22 -1.55 5.84 0.31
CA ILE A 22 -0.12 5.75 0.61
C ILE A 22 0.12 4.81 1.79
N ILE A 23 1.33 4.28 1.90
CA ILE A 23 1.75 3.51 3.07
C ILE A 23 1.87 4.46 4.28
N ARG A 24 1.36 4.03 5.45
CA ARG A 24 1.28 4.86 6.67
C ARG A 24 2.63 5.52 6.98
N GLY A 25 2.61 6.83 7.22
CA GLY A 25 3.82 7.58 7.58
C GLY A 25 4.86 7.69 6.45
N MET A 26 4.54 7.26 5.24
CA MET A 26 5.43 7.29 4.08
C MET A 26 4.78 8.05 2.93
N ARG A 27 5.59 8.70 2.09
CA ARG A 27 5.12 9.30 0.82
C ARG A 27 5.26 8.34 -0.35
N ILE A 28 4.96 7.06 -0.11
CA ILE A 28 5.02 5.97 -1.09
C ILE A 28 3.59 5.52 -1.37
N SER A 29 3.12 5.70 -2.60
CA SER A 29 1.75 5.32 -2.98
C SER A 29 1.58 3.83 -3.21
N VAL A 30 0.37 3.31 -2.94
CA VAL A 30 0.01 1.93 -3.26
C VAL A 30 0.21 1.63 -4.75
N GLU A 31 -0.19 2.58 -5.61
CA GLU A 31 -0.02 2.46 -7.06
C GLU A 31 1.45 2.27 -7.48
N LEU A 32 2.39 2.98 -6.84
CA LEU A 32 3.82 2.85 -7.14
C LEU A 32 4.29 1.42 -6.88
N VAL A 33 4.01 0.88 -5.71
CA VAL A 33 4.43 -0.48 -5.33
C VAL A 33 3.81 -1.52 -6.27
N VAL A 34 2.51 -1.40 -6.57
CA VAL A 34 1.82 -2.28 -7.51
C VAL A 34 2.41 -2.16 -8.93
N SER A 35 2.80 -0.95 -9.36
CA SER A 35 3.41 -0.72 -10.67
C SER A 35 4.79 -1.36 -10.79
N LEU A 36 5.63 -1.29 -9.74
CA LEU A 36 6.95 -1.94 -9.71
C LEU A 36 6.79 -3.47 -9.83
N LEU A 37 5.89 -4.05 -9.02
CA LEU A 37 5.58 -5.47 -9.10
C LEU A 37 5.06 -5.89 -10.49
N ALA A 38 4.20 -5.07 -11.11
CA ALA A 38 3.69 -5.32 -12.45
C ALA A 38 4.78 -5.24 -13.54
N GLN A 39 5.84 -4.45 -13.32
CA GLN A 39 7.00 -4.37 -14.21
C GLN A 39 7.99 -5.53 -14.02
N GLY A 40 7.77 -6.38 -13.02
CA GLY A 40 8.59 -7.56 -12.75
C GLY A 40 9.63 -7.36 -11.64
N ASP A 41 9.59 -6.24 -10.91
CA ASP A 41 10.43 -6.08 -9.72
C ASP A 41 10.09 -7.13 -8.67
N THR A 42 11.12 -7.62 -7.99
CA THR A 42 10.96 -8.55 -6.87
C THR A 42 10.68 -7.79 -5.58
N VAL A 43 9.99 -8.43 -4.63
CA VAL A 43 9.77 -7.87 -3.29
C VAL A 43 11.10 -7.49 -2.65
N GLU A 44 12.12 -8.33 -2.80
CA GLU A 44 13.46 -8.12 -2.26
C GLU A 44 14.15 -6.91 -2.92
N GLY A 45 13.98 -6.72 -4.23
CA GLY A 45 14.48 -5.54 -4.95
C GLY A 45 13.81 -4.26 -4.45
N ILE A 46 12.49 -4.26 -4.32
CA ILE A 46 11.73 -3.11 -3.80
C ILE A 46 12.18 -2.78 -2.37
N LEU A 47 12.39 -3.78 -1.51
CA LEU A 47 12.88 -3.55 -0.14
C LEU A 47 14.32 -3.03 -0.10
N ALA A 48 15.15 -3.35 -1.10
CA ALA A 48 16.49 -2.81 -1.21
C ALA A 48 16.48 -1.34 -1.64
N ASP A 49 15.59 -0.97 -2.58
CA ASP A 49 15.45 0.41 -3.08
C ASP A 49 14.74 1.33 -2.07
N TYR A 50 13.87 0.76 -1.22
CA TYR A 50 13.13 1.46 -0.18
C TYR A 50 13.34 0.78 1.18
N PRO A 51 14.48 1.02 1.86
CA PRO A 51 14.86 0.31 3.10
C PRO A 51 13.90 0.48 4.29
N ASP A 52 13.09 1.55 4.26
CA ASP A 52 12.09 1.83 5.29
C ASP A 52 10.80 1.01 5.10
N LEU A 53 10.62 0.36 3.95
CA LEU A 53 9.50 -0.55 3.72
C LEU A 53 9.70 -1.85 4.46
N THR A 54 8.59 -2.42 4.94
CA THR A 54 8.55 -3.83 5.35
C THR A 54 7.82 -4.67 4.32
N ARG A 55 8.04 -5.99 4.38
CA ARG A 55 7.33 -6.94 3.50
C ARG A 55 5.81 -6.83 3.66
N GLU A 56 5.35 -6.57 4.88
CA GLU A 56 3.93 -6.40 5.17
C GLU A 56 3.36 -5.11 4.58
N ASP A 57 4.17 -4.08 4.35
CA ASP A 57 3.71 -2.86 3.67
C ASP A 57 3.45 -3.14 2.18
N ILE A 58 4.31 -3.95 1.54
CA ILE A 58 4.08 -4.43 0.17
C ILE A 58 2.84 -5.33 0.11
N GLN A 59 2.66 -6.22 1.09
CA GLN A 59 1.44 -7.03 1.22
C GLN A 59 0.20 -6.14 1.42
N ALA A 60 0.31 -5.04 2.16
CA ALA A 60 -0.78 -4.11 2.36
C ALA A 60 -1.17 -3.38 1.07
N CYS A 61 -0.20 -3.03 0.22
CA CYS A 61 -0.48 -2.49 -1.10
C CYS A 61 -1.27 -3.48 -1.96
N LEU A 62 -0.90 -4.76 -1.94
CA LEU A 62 -1.62 -5.81 -2.67
C LEU A 62 -3.01 -6.07 -2.10
N ALA A 63 -3.15 -6.10 -0.76
CA ALA A 63 -4.44 -6.24 -0.09
C ALA A 63 -5.39 -5.09 -0.44
N TYR A 64 -4.88 -3.85 -0.44
CA TYR A 64 -5.65 -2.68 -0.87
C TYR A 64 -6.10 -2.80 -2.33
N ALA A 65 -5.18 -3.18 -3.23
CA ALA A 65 -5.51 -3.35 -4.65
C ALA A 65 -6.55 -4.46 -4.86
N HIS A 66 -6.41 -5.59 -4.16
CA HIS A 66 -7.39 -6.67 -4.15
C HIS A 66 -8.77 -6.17 -3.71
N ALA A 67 -8.86 -5.51 -2.55
CA ALA A 67 -10.12 -5.01 -2.01
C ALA A 67 -10.81 -4.01 -2.96
N VAL A 68 -10.05 -3.13 -3.63
CA VAL A 68 -10.60 -2.22 -4.65
C VAL A 68 -11.18 -2.98 -5.84
N ILE A 69 -10.49 -4.02 -6.33
CA ILE A 69 -10.93 -4.83 -7.47
C ILE A 69 -12.13 -5.71 -7.10
N ALA A 70 -12.10 -6.29 -5.90
CA ALA A 70 -13.18 -7.10 -5.34
C ALA A 70 -14.41 -6.26 -4.95
N ASN A 71 -14.26 -4.93 -4.91
CA ASN A 71 -15.27 -3.98 -4.44
C ASN A 71 -15.67 -4.26 -2.97
N ASP A 72 -14.67 -4.61 -2.16
CA ASP A 72 -14.78 -4.87 -0.72
C ASP A 72 -14.77 -3.57 0.09
N SER A 73 -15.18 -3.67 1.35
CA SER A 73 -15.14 -2.53 2.27
C SER A 73 -13.70 -2.16 2.66
N LEU A 74 -13.39 -0.87 2.60
CA LEU A 74 -12.10 -0.29 2.99
C LEU A 74 -12.14 0.38 4.38
N ASP A 75 -13.06 -0.03 5.27
CA ASP A 75 -13.24 0.56 6.62
C ASP A 75 -11.98 0.55 7.49
N ALA A 76 -11.00 -0.30 7.18
CA ALA A 76 -9.74 -0.40 7.90
C ALA A 76 -8.67 0.59 7.41
N VAL A 77 -8.88 1.22 6.25
CA VAL A 77 -7.98 2.25 5.70
C VAL A 77 -8.20 3.54 6.48
N GLN A 78 -7.10 4.14 6.94
CA GLN A 78 -7.17 5.32 7.78
C GLN A 78 -7.20 6.59 6.92
N VAL A 79 -8.12 7.51 7.23
CA VAL A 79 -8.13 8.86 6.65
C VAL A 79 -7.50 9.81 7.66
N GLY A 80 -6.45 10.52 7.23
CA GLY A 80 -5.71 11.49 8.04
C GLY A 80 -5.63 12.86 7.39
#